data_AF-A0A1V5AL15-F1
#
_entry.id   AF-A0A1V5AL15-F1
#
_cell.length_a   1.000
_cell.length_b   1.000
_cell.length_c   1.000
_cell.angle_alpha   90.00
_cell.angle_beta   90.00
_cell.angle_gamma   90.00
#
_symmetry.space_group_name_H-M   'P 1'
#
loop_
_entity.id
_entity.type
_entity.pdbx_description
1 polymer ?
#
loop_
_entity_poly.entity_id
_entity_poly.type
_entity_poly.pdbx_seq_one_letter_code
_entity_poly.pdbx_strand_id
1 'polypeptide(L)'
;MAKLSGEPGELSLKFCSGRGIDEFKQKFTLTNTETAAFLRELAQEIETGGEVEVAHGSISISVNPAPPIEVEVEYEEDELEIEIKLKATS
;
A
#
# COMPACT_ATOMS: atom_id res chain seq x y z
N MET A 1 8.95 -2.01 -8.01
CA MET A 1 8.33 -1.23 -6.93
C MET A 1 7.27 -0.29 -7.46
N ALA A 2 6.14 -0.17 -6.77
CA ALA A 2 5.13 0.85 -6.99
C ALA A 2 5.50 2.14 -6.23
N LYS A 3 5.50 3.28 -6.92
CA LYS A 3 5.90 4.57 -6.36
C LYS A 3 4.69 5.41 -5.99
N LEU A 4 4.70 5.89 -4.76
CA LEU A 4 3.79 6.94 -4.30
C LEU A 4 4.48 8.29 -4.49
N SER A 5 3.89 9.17 -5.28
CA SER A 5 4.48 10.48 -5.64
C SER A 5 3.73 11.71 -5.14
N GLY A 6 2.54 11.54 -4.54
CA GLY A 6 1.74 12.67 -4.11
C GLY A 6 2.04 13.12 -2.68
N GLU A 7 1.19 13.98 -2.14
CA GLU A 7 1.45 14.70 -0.90
C GLU A 7 1.26 13.79 0.32
N PRO A 8 2.29 13.61 1.18
CA PRO A 8 2.14 12.83 2.39
C PRO A 8 1.27 13.57 3.41
N GLY A 9 0.25 12.89 3.92
CA GLY A 9 -0.60 13.35 5.01
C GLY A 9 -0.16 12.79 6.36
N GLU A 10 -1.13 12.34 7.15
CA GLU A 10 -0.92 11.79 8.50
C GLU A 10 -0.02 10.54 8.48
N LEU A 11 1.01 10.56 9.34
CA LEU A 11 1.92 9.44 9.61
C LEU A 11 1.64 8.87 11.00
N SER A 12 1.47 7.56 11.10
CA SER A 12 1.38 6.82 12.35
C SER A 12 2.40 5.70 12.39
N LEU A 13 3.08 5.58 13.53
CA LEU A 13 4.16 4.63 13.77
C LEU A 13 3.99 4.05 15.18
N LYS A 14 3.83 2.73 15.28
CA LYS A 14 3.84 2.02 16.57
C LYS A 14 5.06 1.13 16.66
N PHE A 15 5.72 1.20 17.80
CA PHE A 15 6.91 0.40 18.10
C PHE A 15 6.60 -0.59 19.22
N CYS A 16 7.03 -1.84 19.04
CA CYS A 16 7.05 -2.84 20.09
C CYS A 16 8.49 -3.07 20.54
N SER A 17 8.78 -2.80 21.82
CA SER A 17 10.08 -3.09 22.43
C SER A 17 10.48 -4.56 22.20
N GLY A 18 11.60 -4.77 21.51
CA GLY A 18 12.13 -6.10 21.19
C GLY A 18 11.70 -6.69 19.84
N ARG A 19 10.72 -6.11 19.14
CA ARG A 19 10.30 -6.53 17.77
C ARG A 19 10.50 -5.44 16.71
N GLY A 20 10.72 -4.20 17.11
CA GLY A 20 10.93 -3.08 16.19
C GLY A 20 9.61 -2.38 15.84
N ILE A 21 9.43 -2.03 14.57
CA ILE A 21 8.18 -1.42 14.07
C ILE A 21 7.08 -2.49 14.11
N ASP A 22 6.01 -2.18 14.83
CA ASP A 22 4.82 -3.02 14.98
C ASP A 22 3.73 -2.60 13.98
N GLU A 23 3.59 -1.28 13.75
CA GLU A 23 2.65 -0.72 12.77
C GLU A 23 3.27 0.51 12.10
N PHE A 24 3.09 0.63 10.79
CA PHE A 24 3.35 1.84 10.01
C PHE A 24 2.11 2.16 9.19
N LYS A 25 1.64 3.41 9.22
CA LYS A 25 0.55 3.91 8.38
C LYS A 25 0.89 5.31 7.90
N GLN A 26 0.81 5.53 6.60
CA GLN A 26 0.98 6.85 5.99
C GLN A 26 -0.16 7.08 5.00
N LYS A 27 -0.93 8.16 5.20
CA LYS A 27 -1.95 8.59 4.23
C LYS A 27 -1.29 9.45 3.15
N PHE A 28 -1.81 9.38 1.92
CA PHE A 28 -1.37 10.20 0.80
C PHE A 28 -2.58 10.82 0.09
N THR A 29 -2.44 12.07 -0.33
CA THR A 29 -3.37 12.69 -1.28
C THR A 29 -2.70 12.71 -2.65
N LEU A 30 -3.32 12.04 -3.62
CA LEU A 30 -2.80 11.88 -4.97
C LEU A 30 -3.74 12.55 -5.98
N THR A 31 -3.20 13.11 -7.05
CA THR A 31 -3.99 13.48 -8.23
C THR A 31 -4.43 12.24 -9.00
N ASN A 32 -5.43 12.38 -9.88
CA ASN A 32 -5.93 11.28 -10.73
C ASN A 32 -4.80 10.57 -11.52
N THR A 33 -3.86 11.35 -12.06
CA THR A 33 -2.72 10.81 -12.84
C THR A 33 -1.78 10.00 -11.96
N GLU A 34 -1.51 10.47 -10.74
CA GLU A 34 -0.63 9.80 -9.79
C GLU A 34 -1.26 8.52 -9.24
N THR A 35 -2.55 8.56 -8.89
CA THR A 35 -3.30 7.36 -8.49
C THR A 35 -3.28 6.31 -9.60
N ALA A 36 -3.55 6.71 -10.85
CA ALA A 36 -3.53 5.79 -11.98
C ALA A 36 -2.13 5.22 -12.26
N ALA A 37 -1.06 6.02 -12.09
CA ALA A 37 0.30 5.54 -12.22
C ALA A 37 0.63 4.52 -11.12
N PHE A 38 0.34 4.85 -9.86
CA PHE A 38 0.55 3.96 -8.72
C PHE A 38 -0.17 2.62 -8.89
N LEU A 39 -1.46 2.63 -9.27
CA LEU A 39 -2.24 1.40 -9.47
C LEU A 39 -1.69 0.51 -10.59
N ARG A 40 -1.17 1.11 -11.68
CA ARG A 40 -0.54 0.33 -12.76
C ARG A 40 0.76 -0.32 -12.31
N GLU A 41 1.60 0.41 -11.58
CA GLU A 41 2.84 -0.13 -11.04
C GLU A 41 2.56 -1.21 -9.99
N LEU A 42 1.56 -1.00 -9.13
CA LEU A 42 1.13 -2.01 -8.14
C LEU A 42 0.62 -3.28 -8.83
N ALA A 43 -0.18 -3.16 -9.90
CA ALA A 43 -0.63 -4.30 -10.68
C ALA A 43 0.56 -5.06 -11.29
N GLN A 44 1.55 -4.36 -11.84
CA GLN A 44 2.74 -4.97 -12.41
C GLN A 44 3.57 -5.73 -11.35
N GLU A 45 3.70 -5.20 -10.14
CA GLU A 45 4.38 -5.90 -9.03
C GLU A 45 3.66 -7.20 -8.67
N ILE A 46 2.32 -7.15 -8.54
CA ILE A 46 1.50 -8.32 -8.23
C ILE A 46 1.63 -9.39 -9.33
N GLU A 47 1.55 -8.98 -10.59
CA GLU A 47 1.67 -9.89 -11.76
C GLU A 47 3.04 -10.56 -11.86
N THR A 48 4.10 -9.91 -11.36
CA THR A 48 5.46 -10.48 -11.35
C THR A 48 5.56 -11.72 -10.44
N GLY A 49 4.65 -11.87 -9.47
CA GLY A 49 4.50 -13.11 -8.69
C GLY A 49 5.54 -13.32 -7.60
N GLY A 50 6.05 -12.22 -7.02
CA GLY A 50 7.02 -12.23 -5.94
C GLY A 50 6.73 -11.18 -4.88
N GLU A 51 7.78 -10.57 -4.33
CA GLU A 51 7.66 -9.47 -3.39
C GLU A 51 7.03 -8.24 -4.06
N VAL A 52 5.96 -7.72 -3.46
CA VAL A 52 5.33 -6.47 -3.83
C VAL A 52 5.91 -5.37 -2.95
N GLU A 53 6.52 -4.38 -3.58
CA GLU A 53 7.17 -3.27 -2.89
C GLU A 53 6.47 -1.94 -3.19
N VAL A 54 6.16 -1.17 -2.16
CA VAL A 54 5.63 0.20 -2.24
C VAL A 54 6.62 1.16 -1.59
N ALA A 55 6.97 2.25 -2.28
CA ALA A 55 7.88 3.25 -1.73
C ALA A 55 7.46 4.69 -1.92
N HIS A 56 7.93 5.52 -0.99
CA HIS A 56 7.85 6.97 -1.01
C HIS A 56 9.10 7.58 -0.36
N GLY A 57 9.80 8.46 -1.10
CA GLY A 57 11.02 9.09 -0.62
C GLY A 57 12.08 8.06 -0.20
N SER A 58 12.46 8.07 1.08
CA SER A 58 13.42 7.11 1.66
C SER A 58 12.75 5.90 2.34
N ILE A 59 11.43 5.80 2.32
CA ILE A 59 10.67 4.72 2.95
C ILE A 59 10.27 3.73 1.85
N SER A 60 10.56 2.45 2.08
CA SER A 60 10.06 1.35 1.27
C SER A 60 9.49 0.26 2.18
N ILE A 61 8.35 -0.30 1.79
CA ILE A 61 7.66 -1.38 2.49
C ILE A 61 7.38 -2.46 1.48
N SER A 62 7.80 -3.68 1.81
CA SER A 62 7.69 -4.82 0.94
C SER A 62 7.04 -5.99 1.66
N VAL A 63 6.29 -6.79 0.90
CA VAL A 63 5.64 -8.00 1.37
C VAL A 63 5.63 -9.04 0.26
N ASN A 64 5.82 -10.31 0.59
CA ASN A 64 5.59 -11.41 -0.36
C ASN A 64 4.16 -11.95 -0.17
N PRO A 65 3.16 -11.45 -0.93
CA PRO A 65 1.77 -11.79 -0.68
C PRO A 65 1.47 -13.25 -1.06
N ALA A 66 0.76 -13.95 -0.18
CA ALA A 66 0.14 -15.23 -0.53
C ALA A 66 -1.14 -14.96 -1.33
N PRO A 67 -1.39 -15.62 -2.48
CA PRO A 67 -2.70 -15.60 -3.10
C PRO A 67 -3.73 -16.36 -2.23
N PRO A 68 -5.00 -15.94 -2.21
CA PRO A 68 -5.58 -14.80 -2.94
C PRO A 68 -5.31 -13.46 -2.25
N ILE A 69 -5.23 -12.38 -3.05
CA ILE A 69 -5.22 -11.00 -2.56
C ILE A 69 -6.66 -10.59 -2.28
N GLU A 70 -6.93 -10.06 -1.08
CA GLU A 70 -8.24 -9.54 -0.69
C GLU A 70 -8.41 -8.11 -1.24
N VAL A 71 -9.52 -7.88 -1.93
CA VAL A 71 -9.95 -6.55 -2.41
C VAL A 71 -11.35 -6.29 -1.91
N GLU A 72 -11.53 -5.18 -1.21
CA GLU A 72 -12.79 -4.72 -0.64
C GLU A 72 -13.22 -3.46 -1.38
N VAL A 73 -14.49 -3.40 -1.79
CA VAL A 73 -15.07 -2.27 -2.54
C VAL A 73 -16.36 -1.89 -1.86
N GLU A 74 -16.43 -0.66 -1.37
CA GLU A 74 -17.55 -0.15 -0.59
C GLU A 74 -18.08 1.15 -1.22
N TYR A 75 -19.39 1.36 -1.14
CA TYR A 75 -20.04 2.61 -1.53
C TYR A 75 -21.01 3.04 -0.43
N GLU A 76 -20.62 4.08 0.31
CA GLU A 76 -21.39 4.63 1.43
C GLU A 76 -21.23 6.15 1.44
N GLU A 77 -22.29 6.87 1.83
CA GLU A 77 -22.30 8.35 1.92
C GLU A 77 -21.77 9.10 0.66
N ASP A 78 -22.06 8.58 -0.53
CA ASP A 78 -21.59 9.09 -1.83
C ASP A 78 -20.06 9.02 -2.03
N GLU A 79 -19.38 8.17 -1.26
CA GLU A 79 -17.96 7.86 -1.35
C GLU A 79 -17.75 6.43 -1.86
N LEU A 80 -16.82 6.26 -2.82
CA LEU A 80 -16.36 4.95 -3.29
C LEU A 80 -15.01 4.66 -2.64
N GLU A 81 -14.95 3.64 -1.78
CA GLU A 81 -13.71 3.19 -1.15
C GLU A 81 -13.24 1.86 -1.78
N ILE A 82 -11.92 1.73 -1.98
CA ILE A 82 -11.27 0.52 -2.46
C ILE A 82 -10.08 0.23 -1.55
N GLU A 83 -10.13 -0.90 -0.84
CA GLU A 83 -9.05 -1.39 0.00
C GLU A 83 -8.41 -2.66 -0.58
N ILE A 84 -7.08 -2.71 -0.64
CA ILE A 84 -6.32 -3.88 -1.13
C ILE A 84 -5.43 -4.38 0.01
N LYS A 85 -5.62 -5.63 0.44
CA LYS A 85 -4.88 -6.25 1.55
C LYS A 85 -3.88 -7.30 1.04
N LEU A 86 -2.59 -6.97 1.14
CA LEU A 86 -1.47 -7.87 0.81
C LEU A 86 -0.93 -8.52 2.09
N LYS A 87 -1.21 -9.81 2.29
CA LYS A 87 -0.80 -10.56 3.50
C LYS A 87 0.44 -11.40 3.22
N ALA A 88 1.47 -11.26 4.06
CA ALA A 88 2.68 -12.06 3.96
C ALA A 88 2.36 -13.56 4.04
N THR A 89 3.08 -14.36 3.24
CA THR A 89 3.14 -15.81 3.44
C THR A 89 3.72 -16.11 4.83
N SER A 90 3.00 -16.94 5.61
CA SER A 90 3.43 -17.40 6.94
C SER A 90 4.46 -18.51 6.85
#